data_AF-A0A6J7ZMW3-F1
#
_entry.id   AF-A0A6J7ZMW3-F1
#
_cell.length_a   1.000
_cell.length_b   1.000
_cell.length_c   1.000
_cell.angle_alpha   90.00
_cell.angle_beta   90.00
_cell.angle_gamma   90.00
#
_symmetry.space_group_name_H-M   'P 1'
#
loop_
_entity.id
_entity.type
_entity.pdbx_description
1 polymer ?
#
loop_
_entity_poly.entity_id
_entity_poly.type
_entity_poly.pdbx_seq_one_letter_code
_entity_poly.pdbx_strand_id
1 'polypeptide(L)'
;MYNVSTDLVISNRIIPEEVTDPFFKKWKDNQKQYCQEIHDNFIPLPVKGVPLFSEELCGFEALERLKEVLYKDEDPSQVYYKENTLRVVVDNNEYTLELYLPGIPKEQVQLNKTGDELNIRIGNHRRNLVLPQALAMLQPSGAKMEDDYLKIKFANGVKV
;
A
#
# COMPACT_ATOMS: atom_id res chain seq x y z
N MET A 1 -12.60 7.58 -2.93
CA MET A 1 -12.07 7.18 -1.61
C MET A 1 -11.11 8.26 -1.19
N TYR A 2 -11.56 9.05 -0.23
CA TYR A 2 -11.20 10.45 -0.02
C TYR A 2 -10.56 10.59 1.36
N ASN A 3 -9.35 11.15 1.44
CA ASN A 3 -8.78 11.68 2.69
C ASN A 3 -8.83 10.74 3.92
N VAL A 4 -8.79 9.42 3.73
CA VAL A 4 -8.62 8.46 4.82
C VAL A 4 -7.13 8.22 4.97
N SER A 5 -6.55 8.70 6.06
CA SER A 5 -5.17 8.41 6.42
C SER A 5 -5.08 6.93 6.78
N THR A 6 -4.26 6.18 6.02
CA THR A 6 -3.88 4.82 6.38
C THR A 6 -2.62 4.88 7.20
N ASP A 7 -2.66 4.34 8.41
CA ASP A 7 -1.53 4.37 9.34
C ASP A 7 -0.96 2.96 9.63
N LEU A 8 -1.71 1.90 9.34
CA LEU A 8 -1.35 0.49 9.51
C LEU A 8 -1.96 -0.39 8.41
N VAL A 9 -1.21 -1.40 7.96
CA VAL A 9 -1.72 -2.46 7.07
C VAL A 9 -1.75 -3.79 7.82
N ILE A 10 -2.81 -4.58 7.63
CA ILE A 10 -2.93 -5.93 8.18
C ILE A 10 -2.92 -6.95 7.03
N SER A 11 -1.90 -7.80 6.98
CA SER A 11 -1.84 -8.96 6.09
C SER A 11 -2.44 -10.17 6.81
N ASN A 12 -3.60 -10.64 6.35
CA ASN A 12 -4.40 -11.65 7.04
C ASN A 12 -4.28 -13.04 6.38
N ARG A 13 -4.54 -14.10 7.17
CA ARG A 13 -4.56 -15.51 6.74
C ARG A 13 -3.21 -16.01 6.20
N ILE A 14 -2.14 -15.62 6.88
CA ILE A 14 -0.79 -16.12 6.58
C ILE A 14 -0.68 -17.55 7.10
N ILE A 15 -0.34 -18.50 6.24
CA ILE A 15 -0.18 -19.90 6.64
C ILE A 15 0.96 -19.98 7.66
N PRO A 16 0.71 -20.50 8.88
CA PRO A 16 1.73 -20.53 9.93
C PRO A 16 2.97 -21.34 9.56
N GLU A 17 4.12 -21.00 10.15
CA GLU A 17 5.39 -21.67 9.85
C GLU A 17 5.38 -23.14 10.31
N GLU A 18 4.66 -23.44 11.39
CA GLU A 18 4.46 -24.77 11.96
C GLU A 18 3.70 -25.74 11.04
N VAL A 19 2.97 -25.23 10.03
CA VAL A 19 2.33 -26.09 9.01
C VAL A 19 3.41 -26.61 8.06
N THR A 20 3.85 -27.85 8.27
CA THR A 20 4.90 -28.49 7.47
C THR A 20 4.36 -29.42 6.37
N ASP A 21 3.04 -29.51 6.19
CA ASP A 21 2.44 -30.37 5.19
C ASP A 21 2.91 -29.98 3.77
N PRO A 22 3.49 -30.93 2.99
CA PRO A 22 3.97 -30.66 1.64
C PRO A 22 2.92 -30.06 0.70
N PHE A 23 1.63 -30.33 0.93
CA PHE A 23 0.51 -29.77 0.18
C PHE A 23 0.52 -28.23 0.19
N PHE A 24 0.87 -27.61 1.33
CA PHE A 24 0.88 -26.16 1.48
C PHE A 24 2.20 -25.49 1.09
N LYS A 25 3.25 -26.26 0.76
CA LYS A 25 4.60 -25.73 0.50
C LYS A 25 4.58 -24.61 -0.55
N LYS A 26 3.97 -24.85 -1.70
CA LYS A 26 3.91 -23.86 -2.80
C LYS A 26 3.12 -22.60 -2.41
N TRP A 27 2.05 -22.75 -1.62
CA TRP A 27 1.29 -21.60 -1.14
C TRP A 27 2.08 -20.78 -0.12
N LYS A 28 2.83 -21.42 0.78
CA LYS A 28 3.73 -20.74 1.71
C LYS A 28 4.84 -19.97 0.98
N ASP A 29 5.46 -20.60 -0.02
CA ASP A 29 6.49 -19.96 -0.84
C ASP A 29 5.94 -18.69 -1.53
N ASN A 30 4.75 -18.80 -2.15
CA ASN A 30 4.09 -17.66 -2.78
C ASN A 30 3.67 -16.59 -1.76
N GLN A 31 3.08 -16.98 -0.62
CA GLN A 31 2.68 -16.04 0.43
C GLN A 31 3.88 -15.29 0.99
N LYS A 32 5.03 -15.93 1.15
CA LYS A 32 6.26 -15.27 1.60
C LYS A 32 6.69 -14.16 0.64
N GLN A 33 6.65 -14.44 -0.68
CA GLN A 33 6.94 -13.43 -1.69
C GLN A 33 5.95 -12.26 -1.61
N TYR A 34 4.64 -12.53 -1.56
CA TYR A 34 3.63 -11.47 -1.47
C TYR A 34 3.70 -10.68 -0.16
N CYS A 35 4.02 -11.33 0.97
CA CYS A 35 4.22 -10.63 2.24
C CYS A 35 5.38 -9.64 2.16
N GLN A 36 6.48 -10.04 1.48
CA GLN A 36 7.60 -9.14 1.22
C GLN A 36 7.18 -7.97 0.31
N GLU A 37 6.48 -8.26 -0.79
CA GLU A 37 5.97 -7.23 -1.71
C GLU A 37 5.01 -6.25 -1.01
N ILE A 38 4.14 -6.74 -0.12
CA ILE A 38 3.27 -5.89 0.71
C ILE A 38 4.14 -5.00 1.59
N HIS A 39 5.11 -5.57 2.32
CA HIS A 39 5.99 -4.77 3.18
C HIS A 39 6.67 -3.66 2.38
N ASP A 40 7.31 -4.00 1.26
CA ASP A 40 8.05 -3.06 0.40
C ASP A 40 7.14 -1.98 -0.21
N ASN A 41 5.93 -2.34 -0.64
CA ASN A 41 4.99 -1.41 -1.26
C ASN A 41 4.36 -0.43 -0.27
N PHE A 42 4.29 -0.80 1.01
CA PHE A 42 3.66 0.00 2.06
C PHE A 42 4.65 0.76 2.94
N ILE A 43 5.97 0.59 2.78
CA ILE A 43 6.97 1.45 3.44
C ILE A 43 6.58 2.93 3.22
N PRO A 44 6.58 3.76 4.29
CA PRO A 44 7.00 3.47 5.68
C PRO A 44 5.88 3.02 6.64
N LEU A 45 4.67 2.72 6.15
CA LEU A 45 3.58 2.21 6.98
C LEU A 45 3.96 0.85 7.58
N PRO A 46 3.71 0.64 8.89
CA PRO A 46 3.86 -0.69 9.46
C PRO A 46 2.87 -1.67 8.85
N VAL A 47 3.32 -2.92 8.73
CA VAL A 47 2.51 -4.05 8.27
C VAL A 47 2.51 -5.11 9.36
N LYS A 48 1.33 -5.46 9.87
CA LYS A 48 1.15 -6.54 10.85
C LYS A 48 0.60 -7.80 10.16
N GLY A 49 1.11 -8.96 10.56
CA GLY A 49 0.68 -10.26 10.04
C GLY A 49 -0.31 -10.94 10.98
N VAL A 50 -1.37 -11.53 10.42
CA VAL A 50 -2.31 -12.38 11.16
C VAL A 50 -2.24 -13.80 10.57
N PRO A 51 -1.94 -14.82 11.40
CA PRO A 51 -1.88 -16.19 10.93
C PRO A 51 -3.26 -16.69 10.52
N LEU A 52 -3.28 -17.71 9.66
CA LEU A 52 -4.46 -18.51 9.44
C LEU A 52 -4.71 -19.35 10.70
N PHE A 53 -5.84 -19.10 11.36
CA PHE A 53 -6.29 -19.90 12.50
C PHE A 53 -6.88 -21.23 12.02
N SER A 54 -6.74 -22.27 12.84
CA SER A 54 -7.30 -23.61 12.58
C SER A 54 -8.81 -23.67 12.72
N GLU A 55 -9.42 -22.64 13.29
CA GLU A 55 -10.84 -22.53 13.60
C GLU A 55 -11.36 -21.15 13.18
N GLU A 56 -12.67 -21.05 13.00
CA GLU A 56 -13.32 -19.77 12.74
C GLU A 56 -13.22 -18.85 13.96
N LEU A 57 -12.86 -17.58 13.74
CA LEU A 57 -12.76 -16.59 14.81
C LEU A 57 -14.14 -16.05 15.21
N CYS A 58 -14.89 -16.84 15.98
CA CYS A 58 -16.22 -16.50 16.46
C CYS A 58 -16.26 -16.30 17.99
N GLY A 59 -16.95 -15.26 18.43
CA GLY A 59 -17.13 -14.94 19.85
C GLY A 59 -15.95 -14.21 20.49
N PHE A 60 -16.12 -13.83 21.75
CA PHE A 60 -15.17 -12.99 22.48
C PHE A 60 -13.80 -13.65 22.67
N GLU A 61 -13.74 -14.95 22.94
CA GLU A 61 -12.47 -15.67 23.12
C GLU A 61 -11.62 -15.64 21.84
N ALA A 62 -12.25 -15.73 20.67
CA ALA A 62 -11.55 -15.60 19.40
C ALA A 62 -11.03 -14.18 19.16
N LEU A 63 -11.81 -13.16 19.52
CA LEU A 63 -11.38 -11.76 19.43
C LEU A 63 -10.22 -11.47 20.39
N GLU A 64 -10.21 -12.05 21.59
CA GLU A 64 -9.10 -11.94 22.54
C GLU A 64 -7.81 -12.54 21.94
N ARG A 65 -7.89 -13.74 21.34
CA ARG A 65 -6.74 -14.34 20.63
C ARG A 65 -6.24 -13.45 19.49
N LEU A 66 -7.14 -12.85 18.71
CA LEU A 66 -6.77 -11.93 17.63
C LEU A 66 -6.11 -10.65 18.17
N LYS A 67 -6.63 -10.11 19.27
CA LYS A 67 -6.03 -8.96 19.99
C LYS A 67 -4.60 -9.26 20.44
N GLU A 68 -4.37 -10.42 21.06
CA GLU A 68 -3.04 -10.82 21.51
C GLU A 68 -2.05 -10.99 20.36
N VAL A 69 -2.51 -11.44 19.19
CA VAL A 69 -1.66 -11.53 17.99
C VAL A 69 -1.32 -10.15 17.42
N LEU A 70 -2.31 -9.27 17.30
CA LEU A 70 -2.16 -7.98 16.62
C LEU A 70 -1.52 -6.89 17.48
N TYR A 71 -1.87 -6.84 18.76
CA TYR A 71 -1.59 -5.68 19.60
C TYR A 71 -0.78 -6.05 20.84
N LYS A 72 -0.95 -7.25 21.42
CA LYS A 72 -0.31 -7.60 22.71
C LYS A 72 -0.61 -6.51 23.75
N ASP A 73 0.45 -5.87 24.26
CA ASP A 73 0.39 -4.76 25.23
C ASP A 73 0.20 -3.38 24.58
N GLU A 74 0.12 -3.29 23.25
CA GLU A 74 -0.04 -2.05 22.51
C GLU A 74 -1.48 -1.53 22.57
N ASP A 75 -1.63 -0.19 22.64
CA ASP A 75 -2.94 0.46 22.47
C ASP A 75 -3.39 0.33 21.00
N PRO A 76 -4.53 -0.32 20.70
CA PRO A 76 -5.01 -0.46 19.32
C PRO A 76 -5.49 0.87 18.71
N SER A 77 -5.70 1.92 19.51
CA SER A 77 -6.15 3.24 19.06
C SER A 77 -5.01 4.22 18.74
N GLN A 78 -3.75 3.83 18.99
CA GLN A 78 -2.61 4.66 18.67
C GLN A 78 -2.48 4.91 17.16
N VAL A 79 -1.91 6.05 16.78
CA VAL A 79 -1.62 6.35 15.37
C VAL A 79 -0.26 5.77 15.00
N TYR A 80 -0.26 4.75 14.15
CA TYR A 80 0.94 4.01 13.77
C TYR A 80 1.84 4.76 12.78
N TYR A 81 1.24 5.62 11.96
CA TYR A 81 1.92 6.46 11.00
C TYR A 81 1.08 7.70 10.69
N LYS A 82 1.68 8.89 10.83
CA LYS A 82 0.94 10.17 10.77
C LYS A 82 0.96 10.85 9.40
N GLU A 83 1.90 10.52 8.53
CA GLU A 83 2.08 11.28 7.29
C GLU A 83 1.17 10.74 6.18
N ASN A 84 0.41 11.63 5.54
CA ASN A 84 -0.27 11.31 4.29
C ASN A 84 0.75 11.26 3.16
N THR A 85 1.30 10.08 2.91
CA THR A 85 2.24 9.85 1.80
C THR A 85 1.61 10.00 0.41
N LEU A 86 0.28 10.07 0.33
CA LEU A 86 -0.46 10.14 -0.92
C LEU A 86 -1.72 11.00 -0.76
N ARG A 87 -1.94 11.91 -1.70
CA ARG A 87 -3.16 12.73 -1.79
C ARG A 87 -3.61 12.87 -3.22
N VAL A 88 -4.93 12.79 -3.45
CA VAL A 88 -5.53 13.19 -4.73
C VAL A 88 -6.15 14.56 -4.56
N VAL A 89 -5.66 15.53 -5.33
CA VAL A 89 -6.17 16.89 -5.41
C VAL A 89 -6.94 17.03 -6.72
N VAL A 90 -8.13 17.61 -6.65
CA VAL A 90 -8.95 17.94 -7.82
C VAL A 90 -9.10 19.45 -7.84
N ASP A 91 -8.63 20.08 -8.92
CA ASP A 91 -8.79 21.52 -9.15
C ASP A 91 -9.15 21.76 -10.62
N ASN A 92 -10.19 22.57 -10.88
CA ASN A 92 -10.63 22.92 -12.24
C ASN A 92 -10.75 21.74 -13.22
N ASN A 93 -11.27 20.59 -12.76
CA ASN A 93 -11.39 19.35 -13.54
C ASN A 93 -10.05 18.67 -13.91
N GLU A 94 -8.92 19.14 -13.39
CA GLU A 94 -7.63 18.45 -13.44
C GLU A 94 -7.43 17.63 -12.18
N TYR A 95 -6.93 16.40 -12.35
CA TYR A 95 -6.58 15.54 -11.23
C TYR A 95 -5.07 15.56 -11.01
N THR A 96 -4.65 15.76 -9.77
CA THR A 96 -3.24 15.67 -9.36
C THR A 96 -3.09 14.65 -8.25
N LEU A 97 -2.21 13.68 -8.45
CA LEU A 97 -1.75 12.76 -7.41
C LEU A 97 -0.46 13.34 -6.80
N GLU A 98 -0.50 13.67 -5.52
CA GLU A 98 0.67 14.12 -4.75
C GLU A 98 1.22 12.95 -3.93
N LEU A 99 2.51 12.66 -4.08
CA LEU A 99 3.21 11.59 -3.38
C LEU A 99 4.34 12.18 -2.55
N TYR A 100 4.36 11.96 -1.25
CA TYR A 100 5.43 12.43 -0.38
C TYR A 100 6.72 11.64 -0.62
N LEU A 101 7.78 12.31 -1.04
CA LEU A 101 9.10 11.75 -1.36
C LEU A 101 10.21 12.68 -0.84
N PRO A 102 10.40 12.80 0.49
CA PRO A 102 11.37 13.73 1.06
C PRO A 102 12.81 13.37 0.65
N GLY A 103 13.56 14.38 0.21
CA GLY A 103 14.97 14.22 -0.15
C GLY A 103 15.25 13.43 -1.43
N ILE A 104 14.23 13.08 -2.21
CA ILE A 104 14.38 12.38 -3.49
C ILE A 104 14.31 13.39 -4.66
N PRO A 105 15.36 13.52 -5.48
CA PRO A 105 15.31 14.36 -6.66
C PRO A 105 14.45 13.73 -7.76
N LYS A 106 13.75 14.58 -8.54
CA LYS A 106 12.80 14.14 -9.58
C LYS A 106 13.45 13.19 -10.60
N GLU A 107 14.70 13.42 -10.95
CA GLU A 107 15.45 12.69 -11.97
C GLU A 107 15.69 11.22 -11.59
N GLN A 108 15.63 10.91 -10.29
CA GLN A 108 15.74 9.54 -9.79
C GLN A 108 14.40 8.80 -9.79
N VAL A 109 13.29 9.51 -10.09
CA VAL A 109 11.95 8.94 -10.10
C VAL A 109 11.52 8.59 -11.52
N GLN A 110 11.23 7.32 -11.74
CA GLN A 110 10.60 6.83 -12.98
C GLN A 110 9.16 6.44 -12.68
N LEU A 111 8.26 6.87 -13.56
CA LEU A 111 6.83 6.61 -13.45
C LEU A 111 6.37 5.85 -14.69
N ASN A 112 5.63 4.78 -14.48
CA ASN A 112 4.98 4.04 -15.56
C ASN A 112 3.56 3.62 -15.13
N LYS A 113 2.56 3.90 -15.96
CA LYS A 113 1.19 3.46 -15.70
C LYS A 113 0.89 2.20 -16.50
N THR A 114 0.36 1.17 -15.86
CA THR A 114 -0.04 -0.09 -16.51
C THR A 114 -1.43 -0.45 -16.01
N GLY A 115 -2.43 -0.43 -16.89
CA GLY A 115 -3.83 -0.62 -16.49
C GLY A 115 -4.27 0.45 -15.49
N ASP A 116 -4.75 0.01 -14.34
CA ASP A 116 -5.16 0.81 -13.18
C ASP A 116 -4.03 1.02 -12.16
N GLU A 117 -2.80 0.62 -12.47
CA GLU A 117 -1.67 0.73 -11.56
C GLU A 117 -0.66 1.78 -12.02
N LEU A 118 -0.08 2.52 -11.07
CA LEU A 118 1.06 3.40 -11.25
C LEU A 118 2.29 2.78 -10.59
N ASN A 119 3.25 2.38 -11.42
CA ASN A 119 4.56 1.92 -11.00
C ASN A 119 5.47 3.13 -10.79
N ILE A 120 5.99 3.27 -9.57
CA ILE A 120 6.93 4.31 -9.17
C ILE A 120 8.26 3.60 -8.87
N ARG A 121 9.33 4.03 -9.52
CA ARG A 121 10.68 3.49 -9.28
C ARG A 121 11.62 4.61 -8.86
N ILE A 122 12.33 4.39 -7.75
CA ILE A 122 13.29 5.32 -7.16
C ILE A 122 14.58 4.54 -6.92
N GLY A 123 15.56 4.71 -7.80
CA GLY A 123 16.76 3.87 -7.81
C GLY A 123 16.41 2.36 -7.92
N ASN A 124 16.73 1.60 -6.87
CA ASN A 124 16.46 0.16 -6.76
C ASN A 124 15.12 -0.18 -6.10
N HIS A 125 14.42 0.82 -5.56
CA HIS A 125 13.11 0.61 -4.95
C HIS A 125 12.03 0.74 -6.03
N ARG A 126 11.09 -0.20 -6.04
CA ARG A 126 9.90 -0.17 -6.89
C ARG A 126 8.68 -0.28 -6.00
N ARG A 127 7.74 0.65 -6.20
CA ARG A 127 6.44 0.67 -5.54
C ARG A 127 5.37 0.58 -6.62
N ASN A 128 4.41 -0.32 -6.44
CA ASN A 128 3.22 -0.37 -7.29
C ASN A 128 2.04 0.25 -6.54
N LEU A 129 1.39 1.23 -7.16
CA LEU A 129 0.27 1.95 -6.57
C LEU A 129 -1.00 1.70 -7.39
N VAL A 130 -2.00 1.07 -6.79
CA VAL A 130 -3.33 0.98 -7.40
C VAL A 130 -3.98 2.36 -7.41
N LEU A 131 -4.34 2.84 -8.59
CA LEU A 131 -4.94 4.16 -8.78
C LEU A 131 -6.45 4.09 -8.48
N PRO A 132 -7.01 5.14 -7.85
CA PRO A 132 -8.45 5.35 -7.84
C PRO A 132 -9.02 5.34 -9.26
N GLN A 133 -10.23 4.80 -9.43
CA GLN A 133 -10.86 4.62 -10.74
C GLN A 133 -10.88 5.91 -11.59
N ALA A 134 -11.06 7.07 -10.96
CA ALA A 134 -11.01 8.37 -11.62
C ALA A 134 -9.65 8.68 -12.27
N LEU A 135 -8.53 8.27 -11.66
CA LEU A 135 -7.18 8.40 -12.22
C LEU A 135 -6.81 7.25 -13.15
N ALA A 136 -7.34 6.04 -12.87
CA ALA A 136 -7.08 4.85 -13.67
C ALA A 136 -7.54 5.01 -15.13
N MET A 137 -8.60 5.79 -15.39
CA MET A 137 -9.07 6.11 -16.74
C MET A 137 -8.27 7.22 -17.44
N LEU A 138 -7.41 7.93 -16.71
CA LEU A 138 -6.64 9.06 -17.23
C LEU A 138 -5.20 8.65 -17.56
N GLN A 139 -4.50 9.50 -18.31
CA GLN A 139 -3.08 9.36 -18.59
C GLN A 139 -2.28 10.43 -17.83
N PRO A 140 -1.10 10.07 -17.27
CA PRO A 140 -0.19 11.06 -16.73
C PRO A 140 0.21 12.07 -17.81
N SER A 141 -0.08 13.36 -17.59
CA SER A 141 0.26 14.46 -18.51
C SER A 141 1.55 15.17 -18.13
N GLY A 142 1.99 15.01 -16.88
CA GLY A 142 3.26 15.52 -16.40
C GLY A 142 3.48 15.21 -14.92
N ALA A 143 4.72 15.35 -14.46
CA ALA A 143 5.08 15.22 -13.05
C ALA A 143 6.08 16.30 -12.64
N LYS A 144 5.96 16.85 -11.43
CA LYS A 144 6.91 17.81 -10.85
C LYS A 144 7.15 17.51 -9.37
N MET A 145 8.35 17.83 -8.88
CA MET A 145 8.64 17.86 -7.44
C MET A 145 8.36 19.26 -6.91
N GLU A 146 7.64 19.37 -5.80
CA GLU A 146 7.29 20.62 -5.11
C GLU A 146 7.04 20.32 -3.63
N ASP A 147 7.74 21.02 -2.72
CA ASP A 147 7.63 20.86 -1.27
C ASP A 147 7.77 19.41 -0.75
N ASP A 148 8.77 18.66 -1.26
CA ASP A 148 8.95 17.22 -1.00
C ASP A 148 7.83 16.30 -1.53
N TYR A 149 6.90 16.84 -2.31
CA TYR A 149 5.86 16.04 -2.99
C TYR A 149 6.14 15.91 -4.49
N LEU A 150 6.06 14.69 -5.00
CA LEU A 150 5.91 14.42 -6.42
C LEU A 150 4.45 14.58 -6.81
N LYS A 151 4.16 15.66 -7.54
CA LYS A 151 2.83 15.97 -8.07
C LYS A 151 2.70 15.49 -9.51
N ILE A 152 1.85 14.50 -9.73
CA ILE A 152 1.58 13.88 -11.02
C ILE A 152 0.22 14.36 -11.50
N LYS A 153 0.22 15.11 -12.60
CA LYS A 153 -1.01 15.55 -13.25
C LYS A 153 -1.54 14.45 -14.15
N PHE A 154 -2.85 14.26 -14.12
CA PHE A 154 -3.58 13.35 -14.98
C PHE A 154 -4.53 14.15 -15.87
N ALA A 155 -4.53 13.82 -17.16
CA ALA A 155 -5.43 14.41 -18.14
C ALA A 155 -6.07 13.31 -19.00
N ASN A 156 -7.19 13.65 -19.65
CA ASN A 156 -7.80 12.78 -20.64
C ASN A 156 -6.80 12.54 -21.77
N GLY A 157 -6.45 11.27 -21.99
CA GLY A 157 -5.66 10.84 -23.14
C GLY A 157 -6.50 10.85 -24.42
N VAL A 158 -7.03 12.01 -24.81
CA VAL A 158 -7.62 12.23 -26.14
C VAL A 158 -6.72 13.21 -26.86
N LYS A 159 -5.73 12.67 -27.58
CA LYS A 159 -5.27 13.36 -28.78
C LYS A 159 -6.31 13.05 -29.85
N VAL A 160 -7.10 14.06 -30.22
CA VAL A 160 -7.79 14.07 -31.52
C VAL A 160 -6.74 14.12 -32.62
#